data_AF-A0A372YM05-F1
#
_entry.id   AF-A0A372YM05-F1
#
_cell.length_a   1.000
_cell.length_b   1.000
_cell.length_c   1.000
_cell.angle_alpha   90.00
_cell.angle_beta   90.00
_cell.angle_gamma   90.00
#
_symmetry.space_group_name_H-M   'P 1'
#
loop_
_entity.id
_entity.type
_entity.pdbx_description
1 polymer ?
#
loop_
_entity_poly.entity_id
_entity_poly.type
_entity_poly.pdbx_seq_one_letter_code
_entity_poly.pdbx_strand_id
1 'polypeptide(L)'
;MSDQYTPMIERISEEYDESDSNMVLELAATDQEYADLKQQMSELKHQHPFIEKLLEGDGEVRLTAQEHEILNQYFRLYLQADNMERKHIYFRGHTDCFSYLEKIEAFKKE
;
A
#
# COMPACT_ATOMS: atom_id res chain seq x y z
N MET A 1 15.62 -36.73 -5.88
CA MET A 1 15.15 -35.33 -5.85
C MET A 1 13.88 -35.33 -5.01
N SER A 2 13.97 -35.08 -3.71
CA SER A 2 12.74 -34.85 -2.94
C SER A 2 12.22 -33.49 -3.36
N ASP A 3 11.04 -33.42 -3.96
CA ASP A 3 10.30 -32.16 -4.06
C ASP A 3 10.19 -31.61 -2.63
N GLN A 4 10.95 -30.55 -2.37
CA GLN A 4 10.99 -29.91 -1.07
C GLN A 4 9.67 -29.15 -0.95
N TYR A 5 8.68 -29.79 -0.33
CA TYR A 5 7.40 -29.15 -0.04
C TYR A 5 7.65 -27.93 0.84
N THR A 6 7.54 -26.74 0.25
CA THR A 6 7.51 -25.49 1.00
C THR A 6 6.15 -25.36 1.69
N PRO A 7 6.10 -25.25 3.02
CA PRO A 7 4.86 -24.98 3.74
C PRO A 7 4.16 -23.73 3.20
N MET A 8 2.83 -23.76 3.16
CA MET A 8 2.01 -22.66 2.61
C MET A 8 2.36 -21.29 3.20
N ILE A 9 2.68 -21.22 4.50
CA ILE A 9 3.03 -19.97 5.18
C ILE A 9 4.35 -19.39 4.66
N GLU A 10 5.36 -20.24 4.42
CA GLU A 10 6.65 -19.80 3.87
C GLU A 10 6.47 -19.26 2.45
N ARG A 11 5.69 -19.95 1.61
CA ARG A 11 5.37 -19.47 0.26
C ARG A 11 4.61 -18.13 0.26
N ILE A 12 3.61 -17.97 1.12
CA ILE A 12 2.87 -16.70 1.24
C ILE A 12 3.81 -15.58 1.73
N SER A 13 4.73 -15.88 2.64
CA SER A 13 5.71 -14.89 3.10
C SER A 13 6.68 -14.48 2.00
N GLU A 14 7.08 -15.41 1.13
CA GLU A 14 7.94 -15.12 -0.02
C GLU A 14 7.22 -14.29 -1.10
N GLU A 15 5.92 -14.51 -1.28
CA GLU A 15 5.08 -13.81 -2.27
C GLU A 15 4.49 -12.49 -1.72
N TYR A 16 4.72 -12.15 -0.45
CA TYR A 16 4.05 -11.03 0.22
C TYR A 16 4.27 -9.70 -0.48
N ASP A 17 5.52 -9.35 -0.83
CA ASP A 17 5.84 -8.06 -1.45
C ASP A 17 5.16 -7.89 -2.82
N GLU A 18 5.03 -8.99 -3.58
CA GLU A 18 4.31 -9.01 -4.86
C GLU A 18 2.80 -8.88 -4.64
N SER A 19 2.25 -9.60 -3.66
CA SER A 19 0.83 -9.51 -3.29
C SER A 19 0.47 -8.10 -2.84
N ASP A 20 1.26 -7.49 -1.96
CA ASP A 20 1.06 -6.12 -1.47
C ASP A 20 1.10 -5.11 -2.62
N SER A 21 2.11 -5.23 -3.50
CA SER A 21 2.22 -4.38 -4.70
C SER A 21 1.01 -4.52 -5.63
N ASN A 22 0.56 -5.74 -5.89
CA ASN A 22 -0.61 -6.00 -6.74
C ASN A 22 -1.88 -5.39 -6.16
N MET A 23 -2.03 -5.40 -4.83
CA MET A 23 -3.19 -4.82 -4.15
C MET A 23 -3.19 -3.29 -4.25
N VAL A 24 -2.03 -2.66 -4.16
CA VAL A 24 -1.88 -1.21 -4.38
C VAL A 24 -2.25 -0.84 -5.83
N LEU A 25 -1.84 -1.67 -6.80
CA LEU A 25 -2.20 -1.48 -8.21
C LEU A 25 -3.70 -1.68 -8.48
N GLU A 26 -4.31 -2.71 -7.87
CA GLU A 26 -5.75 -2.96 -7.93
C GLU A 26 -6.53 -1.76 -7.37
N LEU A 27 -6.12 -1.26 -6.19
CA LEU A 27 -6.74 -0.09 -5.58
C LEU A 27 -6.62 1.15 -6.48
N ALA A 28 -5.44 1.40 -7.07
CA ALA A 28 -5.25 2.49 -8.04
C ALA A 28 -6.15 2.37 -9.27
N ALA A 29 -6.43 1.15 -9.73
CA ALA A 29 -7.25 0.93 -10.92
C ALA A 29 -8.76 1.00 -10.63
N THR A 30 -9.17 0.79 -9.37
CA THR A 30 -10.59 0.62 -9.00
C THR A 30 -11.15 1.76 -8.16
N ASP A 31 -10.29 2.52 -7.48
CA ASP A 31 -10.66 3.63 -6.62
C ASP A 31 -10.10 4.96 -7.15
N GLN A 32 -10.99 5.78 -7.70
CA GLN A 32 -10.62 7.08 -8.28
C GLN A 32 -10.11 8.07 -7.22
N GLU A 33 -10.65 8.04 -6.01
CA GLU A 33 -10.20 8.93 -4.93
C GLU A 33 -8.75 8.62 -4.57
N TYR A 34 -8.42 7.34 -4.45
CA TYR A 34 -7.05 6.90 -4.22
C TYR A 34 -6.12 7.25 -5.38
N ALA A 35 -6.54 7.03 -6.63
CA ALA A 35 -5.75 7.42 -7.80
C ALA A 35 -5.46 8.93 -7.83
N ASP A 36 -6.46 9.77 -7.54
CA ASP A 36 -6.33 11.22 -7.48
C ASP A 36 -5.38 11.65 -6.35
N LEU A 37 -5.43 10.98 -5.19
CA LEU A 37 -4.49 11.24 -4.08
C LEU A 37 -3.04 10.95 -4.48
N LYS A 38 -2.78 9.81 -5.13
CA LYS A 38 -1.41 9.46 -5.59
C LYS A 38 -0.92 10.45 -6.64
N GLN A 39 -1.80 10.91 -7.53
CA GLN A 39 -1.49 11.93 -8.51
C GLN A 39 -1.13 13.27 -7.83
N GLN A 40 -1.94 13.73 -6.87
CA GLN A 40 -1.65 14.96 -6.10
C GLN A 40 -0.31 14.87 -5.36
N MET A 41 0.00 13.72 -4.75
CA MET A 41 1.30 13.49 -4.10
C MET A 41 2.46 13.59 -5.09
N SER A 42 2.31 12.99 -6.28
CA SER A 42 3.31 13.03 -7.35
C SER A 42 3.55 14.47 -7.83
N GLU A 43 2.48 15.22 -8.06
CA GLU A 43 2.53 16.63 -8.44
C GLU A 43 3.21 17.49 -7.38
N LEU A 44 2.90 17.26 -6.10
CA LEU A 44 3.49 18.02 -5.00
C LEU A 44 5.01 17.75 -4.90
N LYS A 45 5.45 16.50 -5.07
CA LYS A 45 6.88 16.16 -5.16
C LYS A 45 7.55 16.85 -6.35
N HIS A 46 6.91 16.82 -7.52
CA HIS A 46 7.45 17.43 -8.73
C HIS A 46 7.60 18.96 -8.61
N GLN A 47 6.59 19.63 -8.05
CA GLN A 47 6.61 21.08 -7.82
C GLN A 47 7.59 21.47 -6.70
N HIS A 48 7.86 20.56 -5.77
CA HIS A 48 8.68 20.81 -4.59
C HIS A 48 9.76 19.74 -4.39
N PRO A 49 10.87 19.78 -5.15
CA PRO A 49 11.93 18.77 -5.09
C PRO A 49 12.62 18.62 -3.73
N PHE A 50 12.42 19.56 -2.80
CA PHE A 50 12.92 19.42 -1.42
C PHE A 50 12.26 18.25 -0.69
N ILE A 51 11.03 17.86 -1.07
CA ILE A 51 10.31 16.72 -0.47
C ILE A 51 11.09 15.43 -0.73
N GLU A 52 11.50 15.19 -1.98
CA GLU A 52 12.28 13.98 -2.35
C GLU A 52 13.63 13.96 -1.63
N LYS A 53 14.34 15.10 -1.60
CA LYS A 53 15.59 15.24 -0.84
C LYS A 53 15.41 14.98 0.66
N LEU A 54 14.27 15.34 1.24
CA LEU A 54 13.97 15.09 2.64
C LEU A 54 13.63 13.63 2.92
N LEU A 55 12.93 12.96 2.00
CA LEU A 55 12.50 11.57 2.17
C LEU A 55 13.62 10.56 1.89
N GLU A 56 14.51 10.86 0.95
CA GLU A 56 15.52 9.91 0.45
C GLU A 56 16.96 10.33 0.79
N GLY A 57 17.16 11.56 1.25
CA GLY A 57 18.49 12.08 1.58
C GLY A 57 18.96 11.72 2.97
N ASP A 58 20.29 11.72 3.15
CA ASP A 58 20.94 11.56 4.44
C ASP A 58 21.46 12.92 4.97
N GLY A 59 21.29 13.14 6.28
CA GLY A 59 21.87 14.30 6.99
C GLY A 59 20.86 15.29 7.55
N GLU A 60 21.35 16.44 8.03
CA GLU A 60 20.52 17.52 8.58
C GLU A 60 19.77 18.24 7.45
N VAL A 61 18.45 18.40 7.60
CA VAL A 61 17.60 19.17 6.69
C VAL A 61 17.07 20.40 7.43
N ARG A 62 17.11 21.55 6.76
CA ARG A 62 16.52 22.80 7.26
C ARG A 62 15.36 23.19 6.35
N LEU A 63 14.21 23.41 6.96
CA LEU A 63 13.00 23.82 6.26
C LEU A 63 12.65 25.27 6.59
N THR A 64 12.29 26.02 5.58
CA THR A 64 11.56 27.28 5.74
C THR A 64 10.14 27.01 6.25
N ALA A 65 9.47 28.04 6.77
CA ALA A 65 8.07 27.91 7.20
C ALA A 65 7.14 27.48 6.05
N GLN A 66 7.43 27.92 4.83
CA GLN A 66 6.67 27.53 3.64
C GLN A 66 6.89 26.06 3.27
N GLU A 67 8.15 25.59 3.27
CA GLU A 67 8.46 24.18 3.01
C GLU A 67 7.86 23.26 4.07
N HIS A 68 7.85 23.67 5.34
CA HIS A 68 7.18 22.92 6.40
C HIS A 68 5.67 22.79 6.15
N GLU A 69 4.99 23.84 5.69
CA GLU A 69 3.56 23.74 5.38
C GLU A 69 3.28 22.83 4.18
N ILE A 70 4.10 22.92 3.13
CA ILE A 70 4.03 22.02 1.97
C ILE A 70 4.26 20.57 2.40
N LEU A 71 5.24 20.33 3.29
CA LEU A 71 5.53 19.00 3.81
C LEU A 71 4.36 18.44 4.63
N ASN A 72 3.68 19.28 5.43
CA ASN A 72 2.47 18.87 6.14
C ASN A 72 1.34 18.50 5.17
N GLN A 73 1.19 19.22 4.06
CA GLN A 73 0.23 18.84 3.01
C GLN A 73 0.59 17.48 2.41
N TYR A 74 1.86 17.25 2.09
CA TYR A 74 2.33 15.96 1.61
C TYR A 74 2.02 14.82 2.60
N PHE A 75 2.34 15.00 3.89
CA PHE A 75 2.08 13.97 4.89
C PHE A 75 0.60 13.70 5.12
N ARG A 76 -0.27 14.71 5.02
CA ARG A 76 -1.72 14.51 5.08
C ARG A 76 -2.20 13.60 3.94
N LEU A 77 -1.73 13.85 2.72
CA LEU A 77 -2.06 13.01 1.55
C LEU A 77 -1.50 11.60 1.72
N TYR A 78 -0.24 11.47 2.16
CA TYR A 78 0.40 10.18 2.42
C TYR A 78 -0.38 9.35 3.45
N LEU A 79 -0.76 9.95 4.58
CA LEU A 79 -1.53 9.26 5.62
C LEU A 79 -2.93 8.86 5.14
N GLN A 80 -3.56 9.66 4.28
CA GLN A 80 -4.84 9.30 3.69
C GLN A 80 -4.69 8.09 2.75
N ALA A 81 -3.69 8.11 1.86
CA ALA A 81 -3.38 7.00 0.97
C ALA A 81 -3.04 5.70 1.74
N ASP A 82 -2.15 5.77 2.74
CA ASP A 82 -1.78 4.63 3.60
C ASP A 82 -3.01 4.03 4.33
N ASN A 83 -3.93 4.87 4.81
CA ASN A 83 -5.16 4.38 5.42
C ASN A 83 -6.06 3.65 4.42
N MET A 84 -6.15 4.12 3.17
CA MET A 84 -6.91 3.45 2.12
C MET A 84 -6.27 2.11 1.73
N GLU A 85 -4.95 2.08 1.56
CA GLU A 85 -4.17 0.87 1.27
C GLU A 85 -4.37 -0.18 2.38
N ARG A 86 -4.20 0.19 3.66
CA ARG A 86 -4.40 -0.73 4.79
C ARG A 86 -5.84 -1.24 4.91
N LYS A 87 -6.83 -0.38 4.64
CA LYS A 87 -8.23 -0.76 4.65
C LYS A 87 -8.53 -1.75 3.52
N HIS A 88 -7.99 -1.49 2.33
CA HIS A 88 -8.09 -2.40 1.19
C HIS A 88 -7.46 -3.76 1.51
N ILE A 89 -6.26 -3.76 2.12
CA ILE A 89 -5.59 -4.99 2.56
C ILE A 89 -6.43 -5.80 3.54
N TYR A 90 -6.98 -5.12 4.55
CA TYR A 90 -7.83 -5.76 5.54
C TYR A 90 -9.04 -6.46 4.89
N PHE A 91 -9.80 -5.77 4.03
CA PHE A 91 -10.99 -6.34 3.41
C PHE A 91 -10.68 -7.41 2.37
N ARG A 92 -9.58 -7.25 1.62
CA ARG A 92 -9.16 -8.23 0.64
C ARG A 92 -8.79 -9.55 1.30
N GLY A 93 -7.98 -9.50 2.37
CA GLY A 93 -7.62 -10.70 3.12
C GLY A 93 -8.83 -11.45 3.69
N HIS A 94 -9.86 -10.74 4.16
CA HIS A 94 -11.11 -11.37 4.61
C HIS A 94 -11.88 -12.02 3.46
N THR A 95 -11.95 -11.34 2.31
CA THR A 95 -12.60 -11.86 1.10
C THR A 95 -11.89 -13.14 0.62
N ASP A 96 -10.56 -13.12 0.49
CA ASP A 96 -9.79 -14.27 0.04
C ASP A 96 -9.89 -15.45 1.02
N CYS A 97 -9.88 -15.17 2.34
CA CYS A 97 -10.10 -16.17 3.38
C CYS A 97 -11.50 -16.80 3.27
N PHE A 98 -12.54 -15.98 3.13
CA PHE A 98 -13.91 -16.47 2.97
C PHE A 98 -14.06 -17.33 1.72
N SER A 99 -13.54 -16.88 0.57
CA SER A 99 -13.55 -17.65 -0.68
C SER A 99 -12.78 -18.97 -0.56
N TYR A 100 -11.68 -19.00 0.21
CA TYR A 100 -10.97 -20.25 0.50
C TYR A 100 -11.83 -21.21 1.33
N LEU A 101 -12.47 -20.72 2.40
CA LEU A 101 -13.35 -21.53 3.25
C LEU A 101 -14.54 -22.11 2.47
N GLU A 102 -15.13 -21.34 1.55
CA GLU A 102 -16.15 -21.84 0.63
C GLU A 102 -15.61 -22.96 -0.28
N LYS A 103 -14.42 -22.76 -0.85
CA LYS A 103 -13.78 -23.73 -1.76
C LYS A 103 -13.52 -25.09 -1.11
N ILE A 104 -13.19 -25.11 0.18
CA ILE A 104 -12.96 -26.36 0.94
C ILE A 104 -14.23 -26.90 1.59
N GLU A 105 -15.39 -26.31 1.30
CA GLU A 105 -16.68 -26.69 1.89
C GLU A 105 -16.67 -26.66 3.42
N ALA A 106 -15.93 -25.72 4.02
CA ALA A 106 -15.84 -25.59 5.48
C ALA A 106 -17.17 -25.20 6.13
N PHE A 107 -18.07 -24.59 5.35
CA PHE A 107 -19.42 -24.23 5.80
C PHE A 107 -20.41 -25.33 5.44
N LYS A 108 -21.26 -25.73 6.41
CA LYS A 108 -22.45 -26.52 6.11
C LYS A 108 -23.48 -25.60 5.45
N LYS A 109 -23.88 -25.90 4.22
CA LYS A 109 -25.06 -25.30 3.60
C LYS A 109 -26.29 -25.94 4.24
N GLU A 110 -27.11 -25.15 4.92
CA GLU A 110 -28.43 -25.58 5.40
C GLU A 110 -29.41 -25.81 4.25
#